data_AF-A0A0F5JV09-F1
#
_entry.id   AF-A0A0F5JV09-F1
#
_cell.length_a   1.000
_cell.length_b   1.000
_cell.length_c   1.000
_cell.angle_alpha   90.00
_cell.angle_beta   90.00
_cell.angle_gamma   90.00
#
_symmetry.space_group_name_H-M   'P 1'
#
loop_
_entity.id
_entity.type
_entity.pdbx_description
1 polymer ?
#
loop_
_entity_poly.entity_id
_entity_poly.type
_entity_poly.pdbx_seq_one_letter_code
_entity_poly.pdbx_strand_id
1 'polypeptide(L)' 'MTVPNNVVEQDHQAIKRRTRPMLGFKNFRCARILLSGIELMHMIVKGQMQVRGLGYTRAEQFYSLAE' A
#
# COMPACT_ATOMS: atom_id res chain seq x y z
N MET A 1 -1.05 14.42 -29.55
CA MET A 1 -1.13 13.08 -28.91
C MET A 1 0.24 12.74 -28.37
N THR A 2 0.51 12.97 -27.08
CA THR A 2 1.80 12.61 -26.47
C THR A 2 1.61 12.30 -24.98
N VAL A 3 1.50 11.03 -24.61
CA VAL A 3 1.59 10.59 -23.20
C VAL A 3 2.36 9.28 -23.07
N PRO A 4 3.68 9.36 -22.83
CA PRO A 4 4.36 8.38 -22.00
C PRO A 4 4.80 8.95 -20.64
N ASN A 5 4.58 10.25 -20.37
CA ASN A 5 5.09 10.92 -19.15
C ASN A 5 4.13 10.91 -17.95
N ASN A 6 2.96 10.25 -18.06
CA ASN A 6 1.90 10.39 -17.06
C ASN A 6 1.94 9.33 -15.94
N VAL A 7 2.44 8.11 -16.20
CA VAL A 7 2.38 7.01 -15.21
C VAL A 7 3.34 7.27 -14.04
N VAL A 8 4.60 7.62 -14.33
CA VAL A 8 5.60 7.92 -13.29
C VAL A 8 5.18 9.14 -12.48
N GLU A 9 4.67 10.19 -13.14
CA GLU A 9 4.21 11.40 -12.46
C GLU A 9 2.95 11.10 -11.62
N GLN A 10 2.00 10.29 -12.11
CA GLN A 10 0.84 9.87 -11.33
C GLN A 10 1.23 9.07 -10.10
N ASP A 11 2.16 8.13 -10.24
CA ASP A 11 2.60 7.28 -9.13
C ASP A 11 3.35 8.12 -8.09
N HIS A 12 4.21 9.04 -8.54
CA HIS A 12 4.86 10.03 -7.66
C HIS A 12 3.85 10.90 -6.91
N GLN A 13 2.82 11.40 -7.59
CA GLN A 13 1.76 12.19 -6.97
C GLN A 13 0.92 11.35 -5.99
N ALA A 14 0.65 10.09 -6.29
CA ALA A 14 -0.04 9.17 -5.39
C ALA A 14 0.77 8.92 -4.12
N ILE A 15 2.08 8.68 -4.25
CA ILE A 15 3.01 8.56 -3.12
C ILE A 15 3.02 9.85 -2.30
N LYS A 16 3.22 11.01 -2.93
CA LYS A 16 3.20 12.32 -2.26
C LYS A 16 1.92 12.57 -1.48
N ARG A 17 0.75 12.23 -2.04
CA ARG A 17 -0.55 12.38 -1.37
C ARG A 17 -0.65 11.52 -0.12
N ARG A 18 -0.19 10.28 -0.17
CA ARG A 18 -0.17 9.37 0.99
C ARG A 18 0.80 9.85 2.07
N THR A 19 1.98 10.34 1.69
CA THR A 19 3.02 10.75 2.65
C THR A 19 2.84 12.15 3.23
N ARG A 20 2.05 13.03 2.57
CA ARG A 20 1.82 14.42 3.03
C ARG A 20 1.29 14.53 4.47
N PRO A 21 0.31 13.72 4.91
CA PRO A 21 -0.12 13.72 6.32
C PRO A 21 0.92 13.09 7.27
N MET A 22 1.95 12.40 6.74
CA MET A 22 2.89 11.60 7.52
C MET A 22 4.27 12.28 7.67
N LEU A 23 4.37 13.60 7.85
CA LEU A 23 5.64 14.36 8.11
C LEU A 23 6.88 13.98 7.25
N GLY A 24 6.71 13.23 6.15
CA GLY A 24 7.78 12.54 5.44
C GLY A 24 8.37 11.30 6.16
N PHE A 25 9.12 10.50 5.40
CA PHE A 25 9.90 9.39 5.95
C PHE A 25 11.35 9.81 6.22
N LYS A 26 11.90 9.44 7.38
CA LYS A 26 13.31 9.70 7.72
C LYS A 26 14.29 8.87 6.89
N ASN A 27 13.87 7.72 6.35
CA ASN A 27 14.70 6.86 5.51
C ASN A 27 13.86 6.07 4.50
N PHE A 28 14.48 5.67 3.39
CA PHE A 28 13.84 4.92 2.31
C PHE A 28 13.36 3.53 2.74
N ARG A 29 14.03 2.91 3.71
CA ARG A 29 13.64 1.59 4.24
C ARG A 29 12.26 1.65 4.91
N CYS A 30 12.04 2.65 5.77
CA CYS A 30 10.75 2.92 6.42
C CYS A 30 9.69 3.28 5.39
N ALA A 31 10.02 4.11 4.39
CA ALA A 31 9.12 4.43 3.29
C ALA A 31 8.63 3.17 2.58
N ARG A 32 9.56 2.28 2.21
CA ARG A 32 9.26 1.03 1.52
C ARG A 32 8.37 0.11 2.37
N ILE A 33 8.74 -0.11 3.64
CA ILE A 33 7.96 -0.96 4.55
C ILE A 33 6.52 -0.43 4.70
N LEU A 34 6.35 0.89 4.89
CA LEU A 34 5.03 1.46 5.09
C LEU A 34 4.20 1.42 3.80
N LEU A 35 4.79 1.78 2.65
CA LEU A 35 4.09 1.73 1.37
C LEU A 35 3.65 0.30 1.03
N SER A 36 4.50 -0.69 1.27
CA SER A 36 4.15 -2.11 1.10
C SER A 36 3.01 -2.53 2.03
N GLY A 37 2.98 -2.06 3.29
CA GLY A 37 1.86 -2.32 4.20
C GLY A 37 0.53 -1.70 3.74
N ILE A 38 0.57 -0.49 3.20
CA ILE A 38 -0.62 0.18 2.63
C ILE A 38 -1.13 -0.58 1.40
N GLU A 39 -0.24 -1.00 0.51
CA GLU A 39 -0.59 -1.82 -0.65
C GLU A 39 -1.17 -3.17 -0.24
N LEU A 40 -0.57 -3.81 0.77
CA LEU A 40 -1.05 -5.06 1.32
C LEU A 40 -2.48 -4.94 1.84
N MET A 41 -2.75 -3.89 2.62
CA MET A 41 -4.10 -3.61 3.10
C MET A 41 -5.08 -3.37 1.95
N HIS A 42 -4.68 -2.68 0.89
CA HIS A 42 -5.52 -2.52 -0.31
C HIS A 42 -5.81 -3.86 -1.02
N MET A 43 -4.85 -4.78 -1.09
CA MET A 43 -5.08 -6.11 -1.68
C MET A 43 -6.07 -6.93 -0.84
N ILE A 44 -5.97 -6.83 0.50
CA ILE A 44 -6.93 -7.43 1.45
C ILE A 44 -8.34 -6.84 1.24
N VAL A 45 -8.46 -5.50 1.18
CA VAL A 45 -9.76 -4.83 0.97
C VAL A 45 -10.39 -5.23 -0.36
N LYS A 46 -9.58 -5.40 -1.42
CA LYS A 46 -10.04 -5.81 -2.76
C LYS A 46 -10.33 -7.31 -2.87
N GLY A 47 -10.04 -8.12 -1.85
CA GLY A 47 -10.16 -9.58 -1.94
C GLY A 47 -9.20 -10.22 -2.93
N GLN A 48 -8.09 -9.54 -3.27
CA GLN A 48 -7.08 -10.05 -4.19
C GLN A 48 -6.15 -11.08 -3.53
N MET A 49 -6.13 -11.11 -2.19
CA MET A 49 -5.37 -12.10 -1.45
C MET A 49 -6.27 -13.27 -1.06
N GLN A 50 -5.80 -14.48 -1.35
CA GLN A 50 -6.40 -15.73 -0.86
C GLN A 50 -5.94 -15.99 0.58
N VAL A 51 -6.20 -15.06 1.51
CA VAL A 51 -5.89 -15.27 2.94
C VAL A 51 -6.98 -16.17 3.52
N ARG A 52 -6.54 -17.20 4.25
CA ARG A 52 -7.36 -18.33 4.70
C ARG A 52 -8.68 -17.90 5.36
N GLY A 53 -9.75 -18.61 5.00
CA GLY A 53 -10.92 -18.87 5.84
C GLY A 53 -12.02 -17.79 5.84
N LEU A 54 -13.26 -18.25 5.63
CA LEU A 54 -14.46 -17.48 5.93
C LEU A 54 -14.43 -17.05 7.41
N GLY A 55 -14.54 -15.74 7.68
CA GLY A 55 -14.73 -15.22 9.05
C GLY A 55 -13.67 -14.25 9.56
N TYR A 56 -12.53 -14.10 8.90
CA TYR A 56 -11.52 -13.11 9.31
C TYR A 56 -11.93 -11.68 8.96
N THR A 57 -11.80 -10.77 9.92
CA THR A 57 -11.80 -9.33 9.66
C THR A 57 -10.55 -8.93 8.87
N ARG A 58 -10.60 -7.78 8.17
CA ARG A 58 -9.44 -7.27 7.39
C ARG A 58 -8.17 -7.12 8.23
N ALA A 59 -8.31 -6.78 9.52
CA ALA A 59 -7.19 -6.67 10.45
C ALA A 59 -6.60 -8.04 10.79
N GLU A 60 -7.44 -9.03 11.08
CA GLU A 60 -6.97 -10.39 11.36
C GLU A 60 -6.33 -11.04 10.12
N GLN A 61 -6.86 -10.77 8.91
CA GLN A 61 -6.23 -11.17 7.65
C GLN A 61 -4.85 -10.51 7.46
N PHE A 62 -4.66 -9.29 7.94
CA PHE A 62 -3.36 -8.61 7.86
C PHE A 62 -2.38 -9.20 8.86
N TYR A 63 -2.79 -9.43 10.11
CA TYR A 63 -1.92 -9.97 11.15
C TYR A 63 -1.51 -11.43 10.89
N SER A 64 -2.38 -12.25 10.29
CA SER A 64 -2.04 -13.64 9.94
C SER A 64 -0.95 -13.76 8.87
N LEU A 65 -0.60 -12.67 8.18
CA LEU A 65 0.52 -12.64 7.23
C LEU A 65 1.89 -12.39 7.91
N ALA A 66 1.90 -12.03 9.19
CA ALA A 66 3.10 -11.77 9.97
C ALA A 66 3.52 -12.95 10.86
N GLU A 67 2.71 -14.03 10.90
CA GLU A 67 3.00 -15.31 11.57
C GLU A 67 3.86 -16.25 10.74
#